data_AF-R7UAV1-F1
#
_entry.id   AF-R7UAV1-F1
#
_cell.length_a   1.000
_cell.length_b   1.000
_cell.length_c   1.000
_cell.angle_alpha   90.00
_cell.angle_beta   90.00
_cell.angle_gamma   90.00
#
_symmetry.space_group_name_H-M   'P 1'
#
loop_
_entity.id
_entity.type
_entity.pdbx_description
1 polymer ?
#
loop_
_entity_poly.entity_id
_entity_poly.type
_entity_poly.pdbx_seq_one_letter_code
_entity_poly.pdbx_strand_id
1 'polypeptide(L)'
;MNEAEQYTALDKEQYNFDFTPNDSPIIPHIIHQMWNNKTIPQVFHAWMQRWSQMHPAWQHWFWTLDDVRVLIRDQYPEYLELYDGYPTHIHKADAARLFVIHHYGGVYVDLDTVPLKPFD
;
A
#
# COMPACT_ATOMS: atom_id res chain seq x y z
N MET A 1 -15.61 -5.44 13.98
CA MET A 1 -14.59 -4.67 13.24
C MET A 1 -14.28 -5.47 11.99
N ASN A 2 -14.35 -4.85 10.81
CA ASN A 2 -13.88 -5.55 9.62
C ASN A 2 -12.35 -5.63 9.70
N GLU A 3 -11.76 -6.73 9.27
CA GLU A 3 -10.30 -6.93 9.38
C GLU A 3 -9.50 -5.93 8.52
N ALA A 4 -10.11 -5.22 7.57
CA ALA A 4 -9.46 -4.14 6.83
C ALA A 4 -9.24 -2.88 7.70
N GLU A 5 -10.14 -2.60 8.65
CA GLU A 5 -10.00 -1.51 9.63
C GLU A 5 -8.76 -1.69 10.50
N GLN A 6 -8.34 -2.92 10.78
CA GLN A 6 -7.13 -3.20 11.58
C GLN A 6 -5.83 -2.83 10.86
N TYR A 7 -5.86 -2.74 9.53
CA TYR A 7 -4.73 -2.35 8.67
C TYR A 7 -4.90 -0.95 8.08
N THR A 8 -5.94 -0.23 8.50
CA THR A 8 -6.13 1.17 8.14
C THR A 8 -5.23 1.97 9.06
N ALA A 9 -4.04 2.32 8.58
CA ALA A 9 -3.04 3.05 9.37
C ALA A 9 -3.64 4.34 9.94
N LEU A 10 -3.33 4.58 11.21
CA LEU A 10 -3.40 5.91 11.84
C LEU A 10 -2.64 6.89 10.93
N ASP A 11 -3.38 7.90 10.43
CA ASP A 11 -2.97 9.05 9.63
C ASP A 11 -1.76 8.89 8.69
N LYS A 12 -1.98 8.23 7.54
CA LYS A 12 -1.07 8.24 6.37
C LYS A 12 -0.65 9.67 5.96
N GLU A 13 -1.51 10.65 6.21
CA GLU A 13 -1.29 12.08 5.92
C GLU A 13 -0.17 12.72 6.73
N GLN A 14 0.24 12.12 7.86
CA GLN A 14 1.33 12.65 8.69
C GLN A 14 2.70 12.07 8.34
N TYR A 15 2.76 11.07 7.45
CA TYR A 15 4.01 10.42 7.08
C TYR A 15 4.77 11.24 6.03
N ASN A 16 5.74 12.03 6.48
CA ASN A 16 6.61 12.81 5.60
C ASN A 16 7.98 12.11 5.50
N PHE A 17 8.29 11.52 4.35
CA PHE A 17 9.60 10.92 4.12
C PHE A 17 10.57 11.97 3.58
N ASP A 18 11.39 12.53 4.46
CA ASP A 18 12.46 13.46 4.07
C ASP A 18 13.66 12.67 3.55
N PHE A 19 13.89 12.70 2.24
CA PHE A 19 15.08 12.11 1.64
C PHE A 19 16.31 12.96 1.98
N THR A 20 17.21 12.47 2.84
CA THR A 20 18.52 13.09 3.10
C THR A 20 19.57 12.47 2.16
N PRO A 21 20.23 13.26 1.28
CA PRO A 21 21.09 12.73 0.21
C PRO A 21 22.35 11.95 0.63
N ASN A 22 22.64 11.85 1.92
CA ASN A 22 23.93 11.36 2.44
C ASN A 22 23.84 10.06 3.26
N ASP A 23 22.64 9.51 3.44
CA ASP A 23 22.43 8.20 4.04
C ASP A 23 22.26 7.15 2.93
N SER A 24 22.75 5.93 3.15
CA SER A 24 22.40 4.81 2.26
C SER A 24 20.87 4.73 2.18
N PRO A 25 20.25 4.54 1.00
CA PRO A 25 18.80 4.60 0.89
C PRO A 25 18.17 3.54 1.80
N ILE A 26 17.58 4.00 2.91
CA ILE A 26 16.84 3.16 3.85
C ILE A 26 15.46 2.95 3.24
N ILE A 27 15.10 1.70 2.95
CA ILE A 27 13.74 1.35 2.55
C ILE A 27 12.84 1.57 3.78
N PRO A 28 11.82 2.44 3.72
CA PRO A 28 10.86 2.59 4.81
C PRO A 28 10.28 1.25 5.24
N HIS A 29 10.15 1.03 6.55
CA HIS A 29 9.55 -0.18 7.09
C HIS A 29 8.01 -0.15 6.99
N ILE A 30 7.51 -0.06 5.76
CA ILE A 30 6.08 -0.05 5.43
C ILE A 30 5.81 -1.14 4.40
N ILE A 31 4.86 -2.01 4.73
CA ILE A 31 4.30 -3.01 3.83
C ILE A 31 3.00 -2.45 3.28
N HIS A 32 2.91 -2.34 1.96
CA HIS A 32 1.71 -1.92 1.26
C HIS A 32 1.02 -3.13 0.63
N GLN A 33 -0.25 -3.33 0.95
CA GLN A 33 -1.14 -4.27 0.25
C GLN A 33 -2.36 -3.52 -0.28
N MET A 34 -2.96 -3.99 -1.36
CA MET A 34 -4.18 -3.38 -1.89
C MET A 34 -5.23 -4.40 -2.34
N TRP A 35 -6.47 -3.91 -2.38
CA TRP A 35 -7.58 -4.60 -3.02
C TRP A 35 -8.49 -3.58 -3.71
N ASN A 36 -9.50 -4.06 -4.44
CA ASN A 36 -10.45 -3.16 -5.08
C ASN A 36 -11.22 -2.30 -4.05
N ASN A 37 -11.62 -2.89 -2.92
CA ASN A 37 -12.36 -2.27 -1.83
C ASN A 37 -12.13 -3.00 -0.50
N LYS A 38 -12.88 -2.64 0.55
CA LYS A 38 -12.75 -3.24 1.89
C LYS A 38 -13.36 -4.65 2.04
N THR A 39 -14.04 -5.15 1.02
CA THR A 39 -14.64 -6.50 0.99
C THR A 39 -13.63 -7.51 0.46
N ILE A 40 -12.72 -7.91 1.33
CA ILE A 40 -11.63 -8.84 1.01
C ILE A 40 -12.11 -10.30 1.19
N PRO A 41 -11.86 -11.20 0.22
CA PRO A 41 -12.12 -12.64 0.38
C PRO A 41 -11.47 -13.24 1.63
N GLN A 42 -12.22 -14.06 2.39
CA GLN A 42 -11.80 -14.58 3.70
C GLN A 42 -10.42 -15.26 3.69
N VAL A 43 -10.07 -15.95 2.60
CA VAL A 43 -8.77 -16.62 2.43
C VAL A 43 -7.58 -15.68 2.55
N PHE A 44 -7.71 -14.43 2.10
CA PHE A 44 -6.62 -13.46 2.12
C PHE A 44 -6.37 -12.84 3.49
N HIS A 45 -7.37 -12.83 4.38
CA HIS A 45 -7.20 -12.26 5.73
C HIS A 45 -6.08 -12.97 6.49
N ALA A 46 -6.05 -14.30 6.45
CA ALA A 46 -4.98 -15.08 7.05
C ALA A 46 -3.62 -14.78 6.43
N TRP A 47 -3.56 -14.44 5.13
CA TRP A 47 -2.31 -14.15 4.44
C TRP A 47 -1.79 -12.75 4.77
N MET A 48 -2.67 -11.75 4.82
CA MET A 48 -2.38 -10.40 5.32
C MET A 48 -1.86 -10.42 6.76
N GLN A 49 -2.49 -11.24 7.62
CA GLN A 49 -2.04 -11.40 9.02
C GLN A 49 -0.61 -11.95 9.10
N ARG A 50 -0.24 -12.91 8.24
CA ARG A 50 1.12 -13.48 8.23
C ARG A 50 2.20 -12.45 7.88
N TRP A 51 1.91 -11.49 7.00
CA TRP A 51 2.83 -10.38 6.71
C TRP A 51 3.13 -9.56 7.97
N SER A 52 2.09 -9.17 8.69
CA SER A 52 2.20 -8.38 9.93
C SER A 52 2.90 -9.16 11.06
N GLN A 53 2.58 -10.45 11.21
CA GLN A 53 3.19 -11.31 12.22
C GLN A 53 4.68 -11.56 11.97
N MET A 54 5.08 -11.70 10.70
CA MET A 54 6.49 -11.93 10.33
C MET A 54 7.33 -10.65 10.40
N HIS A 55 6.70 -9.47 10.30
CA HIS A 55 7.37 -8.17 10.33
C HIS A 55 6.78 -7.27 11.42
N PRO A 56 6.92 -7.62 12.71
CA PRO A 56 6.26 -6.90 13.81
C PRO A 56 6.77 -5.45 13.99
N ALA A 57 7.95 -5.14 13.45
CA ALA A 57 8.52 -3.79 13.45
C ALA A 57 8.10 -2.94 12.23
N TRP A 58 7.40 -3.54 11.26
CA TRP A 58 6.95 -2.86 10.05
C TRP A 58 5.49 -2.43 10.19
N GLN A 59 5.17 -1.28 9.61
CA GLN A 59 3.78 -0.87 9.45
C GLN A 59 3.12 -1.63 8.30
N HIS A 60 1.85 -1.96 8.44
CA HIS A 60 1.08 -2.58 7.38
C HIS A 60 -0.05 -1.65 6.94
N TRP A 61 0.04 -1.15 5.72
CA TRP A 61 -0.90 -0.20 5.13
C TRP A 61 -1.72 -0.87 4.04
N PHE A 62 -3.02 -0.92 4.25
CA PHE A 62 -3.96 -1.36 3.24
C PHE A 62 -4.48 -0.21 2.39
N TRP A 63 -4.66 -0.46 1.09
CA TRP A 63 -5.17 0.50 0.11
C TRP A 63 -6.36 -0.07 -0.65
N THR A 64 -7.39 0.75 -0.82
CA THR A 64 -8.45 0.54 -1.82
C THR A 64 -8.17 1.38 -3.06
N LEU A 65 -8.87 1.09 -4.17
CA LEU A 65 -8.76 1.95 -5.37
C LEU A 65 -9.21 3.38 -5.09
N ASP A 66 -10.19 3.58 -4.20
CA ASP A 66 -10.64 4.91 -3.80
C ASP A 66 -9.56 5.67 -3.01
N ASP A 67 -8.86 4.99 -2.09
CA ASP A 67 -7.75 5.59 -1.33
C ASP A 67 -6.63 6.05 -2.28
N VAL A 68 -6.29 5.22 -3.28
CA VAL A 68 -5.26 5.56 -4.27
C VAL A 68 -5.74 6.69 -5.17
N ARG A 69 -7.01 6.68 -5.59
CA ARG A 69 -7.55 7.78 -6.39
C ARG A 69 -7.49 9.11 -5.64
N VAL A 70 -7.73 9.11 -4.33
CA VAL A 70 -7.53 10.28 -3.46
C VAL A 70 -6.06 10.72 -3.44
N LEU A 71 -5.13 9.78 -3.24
CA LEU A 71 -3.69 10.06 -3.31
C LEU A 71 -3.30 10.71 -4.65
N ILE A 72 -3.77 10.16 -5.76
CA ILE A 72 -3.47 10.69 -7.10
C ILE A 72 -4.08 12.08 -7.29
N ARG A 73 -5.34 12.28 -6.90
CA ARG A 73 -5.99 13.60 -6.99
C ARG A 73 -5.20 14.67 -6.23
N ASP A 74 -4.70 14.34 -5.04
CA ASP A 74 -4.11 15.32 -4.13
C ASP A 74 -2.61 15.54 -4.38
N GLN A 75 -1.87 14.50 -4.79
CA GLN A 75 -0.41 14.53 -4.92
C GLN A 75 0.10 14.43 -6.37
N TYR A 76 -0.74 13.95 -7.29
CA TYR A 76 -0.40 13.69 -8.69
C TYR A 76 -1.54 14.11 -9.65
N PRO A 77 -2.10 15.33 -9.51
CA PRO A 77 -3.34 15.72 -10.18
C PRO A 77 -3.28 15.59 -11.72
N GLU A 78 -2.09 15.75 -12.31
CA GLU A 78 -1.85 15.58 -13.76
C GLU A 78 -2.06 14.15 -14.26
N TYR A 79 -2.02 13.15 -13.37
CA TYR A 79 -2.26 11.74 -13.70
C TYR A 79 -3.69 11.27 -13.40
N LEU A 80 -4.53 12.12 -12.80
CA LEU A 80 -5.88 11.70 -12.37
C LEU A 80 -6.75 11.25 -13.55
N GLU A 81 -6.75 12.01 -14.65
CA GLU A 81 -7.53 11.66 -15.85
C GLU A 81 -7.06 10.33 -16.46
N LEU A 82 -5.74 10.13 -16.54
CA LEU A 82 -5.15 8.87 -17.01
C LEU A 82 -5.57 7.70 -16.12
N TYR A 83 -5.48 7.87 -14.80
CA TYR A 83 -5.85 6.84 -13.84
C TYR A 83 -7.33 6.49 -13.90
N ASP A 84 -8.19 7.50 -14.04
CA ASP A 84 -9.63 7.33 -14.18
C ASP A 84 -9.99 6.62 -15.48
N GLY A 85 -9.24 6.88 -16.57
CA GLY A 85 -9.42 6.26 -17.89
C GLY A 85 -9.05 4.78 -17.99
N TYR A 86 -8.41 4.16 -16.99
CA TYR A 86 -8.08 2.74 -17.05
C TYR A 86 -9.35 1.85 -17.06
N PRO A 87 -9.45 0.88 -18.00
CA PRO A 87 -10.70 0.17 -18.27
C PRO A 87 -11.03 -0.92 -17.25
N THR A 88 -10.07 -1.36 -16.42
CA THR A 88 -10.29 -2.44 -15.45
C THR A 88 -9.60 -2.13 -14.12
N HIS A 89 -10.09 -2.76 -13.05
CA HIS A 89 -9.48 -2.65 -11.73
C HIS A 89 -8.03 -3.14 -11.68
N ILE A 90 -7.68 -4.13 -12.51
CA ILE A 90 -6.32 -4.68 -12.56
C ILE A 90 -5.34 -3.62 -13.10
N HIS A 91 -5.70 -2.92 -14.18
CA HIS A 91 -4.88 -1.82 -14.69
C HIS A 91 -4.72 -0.69 -13.67
N LYS A 92 -5.80 -0.35 -12.95
CA LYS A 92 -5.73 0.64 -11.86
C LYS A 92 -4.81 0.17 -10.72
N ALA A 93 -4.86 -1.10 -10.34
CA ALA A 93 -3.97 -1.66 -9.31
C ALA A 93 -2.50 -1.67 -9.75
N ASP A 94 -2.23 -2.00 -11.02
CA ASP A 94 -0.89 -1.98 -11.61
C ASP A 94 -0.27 -0.58 -11.62
N ALA A 95 -1.06 0.45 -11.91
CA ALA A 95 -0.61 1.84 -11.79
C ALA A 95 -0.49 2.29 -10.34
N ALA A 96 -1.45 1.92 -9.50
CA ALA A 96 -1.55 2.31 -8.10
C ALA A 96 -0.29 1.97 -7.28
N ARG A 97 0.29 0.78 -7.47
CA ARG A 97 1.51 0.38 -6.74
C ARG A 97 2.67 1.34 -6.98
N LEU A 98 2.76 1.94 -8.17
CA LEU A 98 3.82 2.89 -8.50
C LEU A 98 3.62 4.21 -7.76
N PHE A 99 2.39 4.74 -7.72
CA PHE A 99 2.10 5.98 -6.97
C PHE A 99 2.32 5.81 -5.47
N VAL A 100 1.90 4.67 -4.91
CA VAL A 100 2.10 4.37 -3.49
C VAL A 100 3.59 4.31 -3.14
N ILE A 101 4.37 3.51 -3.88
CA ILE A 101 5.82 3.36 -3.61
C ILE A 101 6.56 4.67 -3.88
N HIS A 102 6.22 5.39 -4.95
CA HIS A 102 6.87 6.67 -5.28
C HIS A 102 6.64 7.70 -4.16
N HIS A 103 5.44 7.74 -3.58
CA HIS A 103 5.10 8.73 -2.55
C HIS A 103 5.65 8.36 -1.17
N TYR A 104 5.49 7.10 -0.75
CA TYR A 104 5.76 6.66 0.63
C TYR A 104 7.01 5.79 0.80
N GLY A 105 7.60 5.33 -0.31
CA GLY A 105 8.63 4.29 -0.30
C GLY A 105 8.06 2.94 0.11
N GLY A 106 8.83 2.18 0.90
CA GLY A 106 8.41 0.89 1.44
C GLY A 106 8.43 -0.26 0.44
N VAL A 107 7.70 -1.32 0.78
CA VAL A 107 7.60 -2.55 -0.01
C VAL A 107 6.13 -2.81 -0.31
N TYR A 108 5.81 -2.95 -1.60
CA TYR A 108 4.51 -3.43 -2.03
C TYR A 108 4.52 -4.96 -2.18
N VAL A 109 3.49 -5.62 -1.65
CA VAL A 109 3.29 -7.07 -1.80
C VAL A 109 1.84 -7.35 -2.19
N ASP A 110 1.63 -8.30 -3.09
CA ASP A 110 0.28 -8.65 -3.53
C ASP A 110 -0.51 -9.30 -2.39
N LEU A 111 -1.83 -9.06 -2.38
CA LEU A 111 -2.74 -9.54 -1.33
C LEU A 111 -2.83 -11.08 -1.28
N ASP A 112 -2.60 -11.73 -2.42
CA ASP A 112 -2.66 -13.17 -2.62
C ASP A 112 -1.30 -13.86 -2.40
N THR A 113 -0.40 -13.24 -1.61
CA THR A 113 0.92 -13.78 -1.28
C THR A 113 1.12 -13.94 0.22
N VAL A 114 2.05 -14.82 0.61
CA VAL A 114 2.47 -15.01 2.01
C VAL A 114 3.98 -14.83 2.12
N PRO A 115 4.47 -14.27 3.25
CA PRO A 115 5.91 -14.17 3.46
C PRO A 115 6.48 -15.55 3.83
N LEU A 116 7.65 -15.85 3.29
CA LEU A 116 8.39 -17.08 3.61
C LEU A 116 9.58 -16.83 4.53
N LYS A 117 10.10 -15.61 4.54
CA LYS A 117 11.21 -15.13 5.37
C LYS A 117 10.99 -13.66 5.71
N PRO A 118 11.48 -13.18 6.85
CA PRO A 118 11.53 -11.75 7.13
C PRO A 118 12.38 -11.01 6.09
N PHE A 119 12.12 -9.71 5.90
CA PHE A 119 12.97 -8.83 5.10
C PHE A 119 14.32 -8.54 5.77
N ASP A 120 14.38 -8.68 7.10
CA ASP A 120 15.51 -8.39 7.98
C ASP A 120 16.10 -9.62 8.71
#